data_AF-A0A7S1A3L6-F1
#
_entry.id   AF-A0A7S1A3L6-F1
#
_cell.length_a   1.000
_cell.length_b   1.000
_cell.length_c   1.000
_cell.angle_alpha   90.00
_cell.angle_beta   90.00
_cell.angle_gamma   90.00
#
_symmetry.space_group_name_H-M   'P 1'
#
loop_
_entity.id
_entity.type
_entity.pdbx_description
1 polymer ?
#
loop_
_entity_poly.entity_id
_entity_poly.type
_entity_poly.pdbx_seq_one_letter_code
_entity_poly.pdbx_strand_id
1 'polypeptide(L)'
;FLNSIILADLEGVEEDGAQEALHFELLDIEALEHAALSHIELSPQLREMPVLVFQWLNNLIVDEIMSGVLNIPAPLLTRVFHSMNNAMLSYHDAKKYGSTPFPFPYSVAIELMMFAHWLYTPFVVSTWTSNIAGSVIFTFLLVFLMWVLHLVPFELMMFAH
;
A
#
# COMPACT_ATOMS: atom_id res chain seq x y z
N PHE A 1 13.47 -2.72 -11.14
CA PHE A 1 12.39 -2.17 -11.98
C PHE A 1 11.03 -2.82 -11.69
N LEU A 2 10.89 -4.16 -11.73
CA LEU A 2 9.61 -4.80 -11.39
C LEU A 2 9.14 -4.48 -9.96
N ASN A 3 10.04 -4.57 -8.98
CA ASN A 3 9.73 -4.24 -7.59
C ASN A 3 9.40 -2.75 -7.41
N SER A 4 10.12 -1.85 -8.10
CA SER A 4 9.87 -0.41 -8.05
C SER A 4 8.55 0.01 -8.72
N ILE A 5 8.09 -0.71 -9.75
CA ILE A 5 6.79 -0.46 -10.38
C ILE A 5 5.65 -1.06 -9.59
N ILE A 6 5.87 -2.24 -8.97
CA ILE A 6 4.94 -2.78 -7.99
C ILE A 6 4.79 -1.81 -6.82
N LEU A 7 5.90 -1.26 -6.30
CA LEU A 7 5.87 -0.29 -5.22
C LEU A 7 5.14 1.00 -5.65
N ALA A 8 5.44 1.52 -6.85
CA ALA A 8 4.76 2.69 -7.39
C ALA A 8 3.24 2.46 -7.63
N ASP A 9 2.81 1.26 -8.03
CA ASP A 9 1.38 0.91 -8.15
C ASP A 9 0.71 0.76 -6.77
N LEU A 10 1.47 0.38 -5.73
CA LEU A 10 0.97 0.19 -4.36
C LEU A 10 0.94 1.49 -3.54
N GLU A 11 1.87 2.42 -3.76
CA GLU A 11 1.98 3.68 -3.01
C GLU A 11 1.07 4.78 -3.56
N GLY A 12 0.64 4.70 -4.83
CA GLY A 12 -0.36 5.63 -5.39
C GLY A 12 0.07 7.10 -5.47
N VAL A 13 1.35 7.44 -5.23
CA VAL A 13 1.81 8.83 -5.11
C VAL A 13 2.93 9.20 -6.10
N GLU A 14 2.78 10.41 -6.61
CA GLU A 14 3.65 11.23 -7.45
C GLU A 14 5.09 11.40 -6.91
N GLU A 15 6.06 11.25 -7.81
CA GLU A 15 7.45 11.75 -7.87
C GLU A 15 8.40 11.82 -6.64
N ASP A 16 8.00 11.74 -5.37
CA ASP A 16 8.89 12.05 -4.23
C ASP A 16 9.50 10.81 -3.51
N GLY A 17 9.02 9.59 -3.80
CA GLY A 17 9.53 8.33 -3.21
C GLY A 17 10.73 7.70 -3.93
N ALA A 18 11.22 8.30 -5.01
CA ALA A 18 12.17 7.68 -5.94
C ALA A 18 13.55 7.34 -5.32
N GLN A 19 13.91 7.95 -4.19
CA GLN A 19 15.24 7.76 -3.58
C GLN A 19 15.35 6.55 -2.65
N GLU A 20 14.29 6.08 -1.99
CA GLU A 20 14.34 4.86 -1.16
C GLU A 20 14.14 3.57 -1.97
N ALA A 21 13.46 3.63 -3.12
CA ALA A 21 13.23 2.50 -4.01
C ALA A 21 14.50 1.97 -4.72
N LEU A 22 15.60 2.73 -4.70
CA LEU A 22 16.90 2.37 -5.29
C LEU A 22 17.68 1.31 -4.50
N HIS A 23 17.27 0.98 -3.27
CA HIS A 23 17.97 0.01 -2.41
C HIS A 23 17.46 -1.44 -2.56
N PHE A 24 16.44 -1.68 -3.38
CA PHE A 24 16.03 -3.05 -3.71
C PHE A 24 16.85 -3.57 -4.88
N GLU A 25 17.33 -4.81 -4.78
CA GLU A 25 18.09 -5.53 -5.82
C GLU A 25 17.37 -5.42 -7.18
N LEU A 26 17.83 -4.47 -7.99
CA LEU A 26 17.21 -4.11 -9.27
C LEU A 26 17.52 -5.22 -10.27
N LEU A 27 16.49 -5.98 -10.66
CA LEU A 27 16.57 -6.87 -11.81
C LEU A 27 17.00 -6.04 -13.03
N ASP A 28 18.17 -6.38 -13.58
CA ASP A 28 18.86 -5.62 -14.61
C ASP A 28 18.00 -5.51 -15.88
N ILE A 29 17.62 -4.27 -16.23
CA ILE A 29 16.73 -3.97 -17.35
C ILE A 29 17.44 -4.27 -18.68
N GLU A 30 18.77 -4.29 -18.69
CA GLU A 30 19.58 -4.56 -19.89
C GLU A 30 19.43 -6.02 -20.37
N ALA A 31 18.93 -6.92 -19.51
CA ALA A 31 18.59 -8.30 -19.86
C ALA A 31 17.16 -8.47 -20.43
N LEU A 32 16.30 -7.45 -20.31
CA LEU A 32 14.97 -7.48 -20.91
C LEU A 32 15.10 -7.12 -22.39
N GLU A 33 14.82 -8.09 -23.27
CA GLU A 33 14.91 -7.95 -24.72
C GLU A 33 14.28 -6.64 -25.22
N HIS A 34 14.96 -5.89 -26.09
CA HIS A 34 14.52 -4.57 -26.57
C HIS A 34 13.10 -4.56 -27.16
N ALA A 35 12.60 -5.70 -27.65
CA ALA A 35 11.22 -5.86 -28.09
C ALA A 35 10.21 -5.75 -26.93
N ALA A 36 10.51 -6.31 -25.76
CA ALA A 36 9.67 -6.24 -24.56
C ALA A 36 9.58 -4.80 -24.02
N LEU A 37 10.68 -4.04 -24.08
CA LEU A 37 10.71 -2.62 -23.71
C LEU A 37 9.80 -1.76 -24.61
N SER A 38 9.78 -2.05 -25.92
CA SER A 38 8.89 -1.34 -26.85
C SER A 38 7.40 -1.59 -26.57
N HIS A 39 7.02 -2.79 -26.10
CA HIS A 39 5.65 -3.09 -25.69
C HIS A 39 5.24 -2.40 -24.37
N ILE A 40 6.21 -2.12 -23.50
CA ILE A 40 6.01 -1.40 -22.23
C ILE A 40 5.78 0.10 -22.49
N GLU A 41 6.56 0.73 -23.38
CA GLU A 41 6.38 2.15 -23.73
C GLU A 41 5.06 2.45 -24.46
N LEU A 42 4.49 1.47 -25.17
CA LEU A 42 3.26 1.63 -25.95
C LEU A 42 1.96 1.40 -25.15
N SER A 43 2.03 0.87 -23.92
CA SER A 43 0.85 0.54 -23.13
C SER A 43 0.67 1.53 -21.96
N PRO A 44 -0.35 2.42 -21.98
CA PRO A 44 -0.60 3.39 -20.91
C PRO A 44 -1.18 2.76 -19.63
N GLN A 45 -1.03 1.45 -19.45
CA GLN A 45 -1.64 0.64 -18.40
C GLN A 45 -0.56 0.02 -17.52
N LEU A 46 0.24 0.87 -16.85
CA LEU A 46 1.24 0.43 -15.86
C LEU A 46 0.64 -0.53 -14.80
N ARG A 47 -0.67 -0.41 -14.54
CA ARG A 47 -1.45 -1.17 -13.55
C ARG A 47 -1.46 -2.70 -13.75
N GLU A 48 -1.15 -3.17 -14.97
CA GLU A 48 -1.11 -4.61 -15.32
C GLU A 48 0.31 -5.12 -15.59
N MET A 49 1.31 -4.23 -15.59
CA MET A 49 2.68 -4.59 -15.93
C MET A 49 3.28 -5.69 -15.04
N PRO A 50 3.04 -5.72 -13.71
CA PRO A 50 3.54 -6.81 -12.88
C PRO A 50 3.02 -8.20 -13.27
N VAL A 51 1.77 -8.26 -13.76
CA VAL A 51 1.14 -9.50 -14.25
C VAL A 51 1.76 -9.93 -15.57
N LEU A 52 2.05 -8.97 -16.46
CA LEU A 52 2.69 -9.25 -17.75
C LEU A 52 4.12 -9.79 -17.59
N VAL A 53 4.92 -9.17 -16.72
CA VAL A 53 6.29 -9.64 -16.43
C VAL A 53 6.28 -11.03 -15.79
N PHE A 54 5.34 -11.30 -14.89
CA PHE A 54 5.14 -12.64 -14.33
C PHE A 54 4.82 -13.66 -15.42
N GLN A 55 3.96 -13.33 -16.38
CA GLN A 55 3.65 -14.22 -17.50
C GLN A 55 4.88 -14.50 -18.37
N TRP A 56 5.67 -13.46 -18.68
CA TRP A 56 6.92 -13.62 -19.45
C TRP A 56 7.94 -14.49 -18.73
N LEU A 57 8.10 -14.33 -17.41
CA LEU A 57 8.99 -15.17 -16.62
C LEU A 57 8.55 -16.63 -16.64
N ASN A 58 7.24 -16.90 -16.50
CA ASN A 58 6.70 -18.25 -16.60
C ASN A 58 6.97 -18.88 -17.98
N ASN A 59 6.75 -18.13 -19.06
CA ASN A 59 7.00 -18.61 -20.42
C ASN A 59 8.48 -18.91 -20.64
N LEU A 60 9.38 -18.02 -20.22
CA LEU A 60 10.82 -18.22 -20.34
C LEU A 60 11.30 -19.47 -19.59
N ILE A 61 10.80 -19.70 -18.37
CA ILE A 61 11.14 -20.91 -17.61
C ILE A 61 10.65 -22.17 -18.35
N VAL A 62 9.44 -22.14 -18.92
CA VAL A 62 8.89 -23.26 -19.71
C VAL A 62 9.72 -23.53 -20.95
N ASP A 63 10.13 -22.49 -21.68
CA ASP A 63 10.95 -22.60 -22.88
C ASP A 63 12.35 -23.18 -22.56
N GLU A 64 12.96 -22.76 -21.44
CA GLU A 64 14.27 -23.25 -20.98
C GLU A 64 14.24 -24.71 -20.47
N ILE A 65 13.08 -25.17 -19.97
CA ILE A 65 12.86 -26.59 -19.66
C ILE A 65 12.74 -27.40 -20.95
N MET A 66 11.99 -26.90 -21.94
CA MET A 66 11.80 -27.57 -23.22
C MET A 66 13.07 -27.61 -24.07
N SER A 67 13.93 -26.59 -23.97
CA SER A 67 15.23 -26.53 -24.65
C SER A 67 16.26 -27.48 -24.04
N GLY A 68 16.01 -28.00 -22.82
CA GLY A 68 16.90 -28.89 -22.08
C GLY A 68 18.10 -28.19 -21.44
N VAL A 69 18.19 -26.86 -21.55
CA VAL A 69 19.22 -26.04 -20.90
C VAL A 69 19.01 -26.05 -19.38
N LEU A 70 17.75 -26.05 -18.93
CA LEU A 70 17.38 -26.09 -17.52
C LEU A 70 17.22 -27.53 -17.00
N ASN A 71 18.33 -28.20 -16.71
CA ASN A 71 18.32 -29.56 -16.13
C ASN A 71 18.16 -29.51 -14.59
N ILE A 72 17.03 -28.97 -14.13
CA ILE A 72 16.68 -28.86 -12.71
C ILE A 72 15.67 -29.98 -12.36
N PRO A 73 15.83 -30.70 -11.24
CA PRO A 73 14.88 -31.72 -10.84
C PRO A 73 13.50 -31.11 -10.55
N ALA A 74 12.44 -31.78 -11.01
CA ALA A 74 11.05 -31.32 -10.94
C ALA A 74 10.60 -30.76 -9.56
N PRO A 75 11.02 -31.29 -8.39
CA PRO A 75 10.64 -30.72 -7.10
C PRO A 75 11.16 -29.30 -6.84
N LEU A 76 12.33 -28.94 -7.36
CA LEU A 76 12.89 -27.58 -7.21
C LEU A 76 12.14 -26.60 -8.12
N LEU A 77 11.81 -27.03 -9.32
CA LEU A 77 11.04 -26.23 -10.27
C LEU A 77 9.63 -25.90 -9.73
N THR A 78 8.93 -26.90 -9.18
CA THR A 78 7.63 -26.69 -8.52
C THR A 78 7.73 -25.70 -7.36
N ARG A 79 8.84 -25.70 -6.60
CA ARG A 79 9.06 -24.75 -5.52
C ARG A 79 9.24 -23.31 -6.03
N VAL A 80 9.93 -23.12 -7.15
CA VAL A 80 10.11 -21.80 -7.79
C VAL A 80 8.77 -21.27 -8.29
N PHE A 81 7.98 -22.08 -9.02
CA PHE A 81 6.64 -21.68 -9.45
C PHE A 81 5.71 -21.36 -8.27
N HIS A 82 5.77 -22.15 -7.20
CA HIS A 82 4.97 -21.88 -6.00
C HIS A 82 5.38 -20.56 -5.33
N SER A 83 6.69 -20.28 -5.22
CA SER A 83 7.19 -19.01 -4.68
C SER A 83 6.76 -17.82 -5.53
N MET A 84 6.82 -17.96 -6.85
CA MET A 84 6.41 -16.90 -7.77
C MET A 84 4.90 -16.64 -7.69
N ASN A 85 4.09 -17.70 -7.65
CA ASN A 85 2.64 -17.59 -7.54
C ASN A 85 2.23 -16.95 -6.20
N ASN A 86 2.92 -17.30 -5.11
CA ASN A 86 2.74 -16.63 -3.83
C ASN A 86 3.06 -15.14 -3.90
N ALA A 87 4.12 -14.73 -4.60
CA ALA A 87 4.45 -13.33 -4.79
C ALA A 87 3.34 -12.58 -5.54
N MET A 88 2.74 -13.20 -6.56
CA MET A 88 1.60 -12.62 -7.29
C MET A 88 0.34 -12.50 -6.42
N LEU A 89 0.07 -13.50 -5.57
CA LEU A 89 -1.02 -13.43 -4.60
C LEU A 89 -0.82 -12.28 -3.60
N SER A 90 0.39 -12.14 -3.05
CA SER A 90 0.71 -11.02 -2.15
C SER A 90 0.57 -9.66 -2.83
N TYR A 91 0.94 -9.55 -4.11
CA TYR A 91 0.71 -8.33 -4.91
C TYR A 91 -0.79 -8.02 -5.05
N HIS A 92 -1.61 -9.01 -5.42
CA HIS A 92 -3.05 -8.82 -5.55
C HIS A 92 -3.73 -8.49 -4.21
N ASP A 93 -3.30 -9.13 -3.12
CA ASP A 93 -3.80 -8.83 -1.78
C ASP A 93 -3.43 -7.40 -1.37
N ALA A 94 -2.18 -6.98 -1.57
CA ALA A 94 -1.74 -5.61 -1.29
C ALA A 94 -2.54 -4.57 -2.09
N LYS A 95 -2.77 -4.84 -3.38
CA LYS A 95 -3.60 -4.00 -4.26
C LYS A 95 -5.05 -3.90 -3.75
N LYS A 96 -5.61 -4.98 -3.20
CA LYS A 96 -6.95 -4.98 -2.61
C LYS A 96 -7.01 -4.14 -1.33
N TYR A 97 -5.98 -4.19 -0.48
CA TYR A 97 -5.92 -3.38 0.73
C TYR A 97 -5.79 -1.88 0.42
N GLY A 98 -4.98 -1.50 -0.56
CA GLY A 98 -4.85 -0.10 -0.99
C GLY A 98 -6.10 0.47 -1.66
N SER A 99 -6.93 -0.37 -2.29
CA SER A 99 -8.11 0.06 -3.05
C SER A 99 -9.44 -0.10 -2.31
N THR A 100 -9.45 -0.54 -1.06
CA THR A 100 -10.69 -0.65 -0.27
C THR A 100 -10.92 0.66 0.48
N PRO A 101 -11.80 1.56 0.00
CA PRO A 101 -12.08 2.79 0.72
C PRO A 101 -12.72 2.46 2.06
N PHE A 102 -12.31 3.19 3.10
CA PHE A 102 -12.95 3.06 4.41
C PHE A 102 -14.45 3.36 4.28
N PRO A 103 -15.35 2.58 4.93
CA PRO A 103 -16.77 2.73 4.69
C PRO A 103 -17.25 4.11 5.14
N PHE A 104 -17.82 4.88 4.21
CA PHE A 104 -18.39 6.20 4.45
C PHE A 104 -19.24 6.34 5.74
N PRO A 105 -20.18 5.42 6.08
CA PRO A 105 -20.99 5.56 7.29
C PRO A 105 -20.17 5.54 8.58
N TYR A 106 -19.02 4.86 8.60
CA TYR A 106 -18.15 4.86 9.77
C TYR A 106 -17.45 6.21 9.96
N SER A 107 -17.02 6.86 8.88
CA SER A 107 -16.38 8.19 8.97
C SER A 107 -17.34 9.21 9.57
N VAL A 108 -18.59 9.23 9.10
CA VAL A 108 -19.65 10.11 9.62
C VAL A 108 -19.95 9.83 11.10
N ALA A 109 -19.98 8.56 11.50
CA ALA A 109 -20.23 8.19 12.89
C ALA A 109 -19.10 8.67 13.84
N ILE A 110 -17.84 8.55 13.42
CA ILE A 110 -16.68 9.01 14.20
C ILE A 110 -16.71 10.54 14.33
N GLU A 111 -16.98 11.25 13.24
CA GLU A 111 -17.09 12.72 13.24
C GLU A 111 -18.21 13.19 14.20
N LEU A 112 -19.38 12.56 14.16
CA LEU A 112 -20.49 12.86 15.08
C LEU A 112 -20.11 12.57 16.54
N MET A 113 -19.41 11.47 16.81
CA MET A 113 -18.92 11.13 18.14
C MET A 113 -17.90 12.17 18.65
N MET A 114 -17.02 12.67 17.77
CA MET A 114 -16.06 13.74 18.09
C MET A 114 -16.75 15.07 18.40
N PHE A 115 -17.77 15.46 17.62
CA PHE A 115 -18.59 16.63 17.94
C PHE A 115 -19.31 16.50 19.28
N ALA A 116 -19.89 15.32 19.56
CA ALA A 116 -20.54 15.04 20.84
C ALA A 116 -19.54 15.10 22.01
N HIS A 117 -18.35 14.52 21.84
CA HIS A 117 -17.27 14.56 22.83
C HIS A 117 -16.79 16.00 23.08
N TRP A 118 -16.59 16.79 22.03
CA TRP A 118 -16.19 18.19 22.12
C TRP A 118 -17.20 19.02 22.92
N LEU A 119 -18.50 18.78 22.73
CA LEU A 119 -19.55 19.47 23.46
C LEU A 119 -19.68 18.97 24.91
N TYR A 120 -19.61 17.66 25.15
CA TYR A 120 -19.91 17.08 26.46
C TYR A 120 -18.74 17.20 27.46
N THR A 121 -17.50 17.11 26.99
CA THR A 121 -16.28 17.19 27.82
C THR A 121 -16.19 18.44 28.70
N PRO A 122 -16.42 19.68 28.21
CA PRO A 122 -16.39 20.87 29.07
C PRO A 122 -17.43 20.83 30.19
N PHE A 123 -18.63 20.28 29.93
CA PHE A 123 -19.66 20.16 30.96
C PHE A 123 -19.22 19.18 32.05
N VAL A 124 -18.72 18.00 31.68
CA VAL A 124 -18.27 16.99 32.66
C VAL A 124 -17.09 17.51 33.48
N VAL A 125 -16.06 18.04 32.82
CA VAL A 125 -14.85 18.52 33.50
C VAL A 125 -15.16 19.68 34.46
N SER A 126 -16.11 20.55 34.11
CA SER A 126 -16.58 21.63 34.99
C SER A 126 -17.21 21.12 36.30
N THR A 127 -17.79 19.92 36.30
CA THR A 127 -18.34 19.31 37.52
C THR A 127 -17.29 18.59 38.38
N TRP A 128 -16.17 18.17 37.78
CA TRP A 128 -15.12 17.41 38.47
C TRP A 128 -14.08 18.30 39.16
N THR A 129 -13.81 19.48 38.62
CA THR A 129 -12.73 20.35 39.10
C THR A 129 -13.27 21.69 39.56
N SER A 130 -13.03 22.05 40.82
CA SER A 130 -13.41 23.37 41.36
C SER A 130 -12.49 24.51 40.89
N ASN A 131 -11.30 24.20 40.37
CA ASN A 131 -10.33 25.17 39.86
C ASN A 131 -10.54 25.42 38.35
N ILE A 132 -10.89 26.66 38.01
CA ILE A 132 -11.14 27.11 36.62
C ILE A 132 -9.94 26.82 35.71
N ALA A 133 -8.72 27.10 36.17
CA ALA A 133 -7.52 26.90 35.34
C ALA A 133 -7.28 25.41 35.05
N GLY A 134 -7.52 24.54 36.04
CA GLY A 134 -7.45 23.09 35.86
C GLY A 134 -8.48 22.59 34.85
N SER A 135 -9.74 23.03 34.99
CA SER A 135 -10.83 22.61 34.10
C SER A 135 -10.58 22.98 32.64
N VAL A 136 -10.04 24.17 32.37
CA VAL A 136 -9.69 24.62 31.02
C VAL A 136 -8.57 23.77 30.42
N ILE A 137 -7.47 23.55 31.17
CA ILE A 137 -6.32 22.79 30.68
C ILE A 137 -6.72 21.32 30.43
N PHE A 138 -7.47 20.70 31.34
CA PHE A 138 -7.92 19.31 31.18
C PHE A 138 -8.88 19.14 30.01
N THR A 139 -9.84 20.07 29.84
CA THR A 139 -10.78 20.03 28.72
C THR A 139 -10.05 20.21 27.39
N PHE A 140 -9.12 21.17 27.31
CA PHE A 140 -8.30 21.38 26.13
C PHE A 140 -7.49 20.13 25.78
N LEU A 141 -6.78 19.54 26.74
CA LEU A 141 -5.96 18.34 26.51
C LEU A 141 -6.78 17.13 26.04
N LEU A 142 -7.94 16.86 26.67
CA LEU A 142 -8.78 15.71 26.32
C LEU A 142 -9.34 15.83 24.90
N VAL A 143 -9.89 17.01 24.58
CA VAL A 143 -10.44 17.30 23.27
C VAL A 143 -9.32 17.29 22.22
N PHE A 144 -8.22 17.98 22.47
CA PHE A 144 -7.09 18.06 21.55
C PHE A 144 -6.51 16.68 21.22
N LEU A 145 -6.30 15.82 22.22
CA LEU A 145 -5.75 14.48 22.01
C LEU A 145 -6.68 13.61 21.17
N MET A 146 -7.99 13.70 21.38
CA MET A 146 -8.98 12.98 20.56
C MET A 146 -9.00 13.48 19.11
N TRP A 147 -8.89 14.78 18.89
CA TRP A 147 -8.78 15.34 17.54
C TRP A 147 -7.48 14.96 16.84
N VAL A 148 -6.34 14.98 17.53
CA VAL A 148 -5.07 14.50 16.97
C VAL A 148 -5.16 13.03 16.57
N LEU A 149 -5.77 12.18 17.41
CA LEU A 149 -5.98 10.77 17.11
C LEU A 149 -6.91 10.57 15.91
N HIS A 150 -7.91 11.43 15.72
CA HIS A 150 -8.82 11.39 14.59
C HIS A 150 -8.17 11.82 13.26
N LEU A 151 -7.20 12.75 13.31
CA LEU A 151 -6.51 13.26 12.11
C LEU A 151 -5.61 12.20 11.45
N VAL A 152 -4.95 11.33 12.22
CA VAL A 152 -4.06 10.27 11.70
C VAL A 152 -4.78 9.34 10.70
N PRO A 153 -5.89 8.68 11.04
CA PRO A 153 -6.61 7.82 10.09
C PRO A 153 -7.25 8.63 8.94
N PHE A 154 -7.63 9.88 9.18
CA PHE A 154 -8.17 10.74 8.13
C PHE A 154 -7.12 11.08 7.06
N GLU A 155 -5.90 11.42 7.49
CA GLU A 155 -4.75 11.66 6.62
C GLU A 155 -4.40 10.42 5.80
N LEU A 156 -4.29 9.25 6.45
CA LEU A 156 -4.02 7.98 5.77
C LEU A 156 -5.10 7.62 4.74
N MET A 157 -6.36 7.95 5.02
CA MET A 157 -7.47 7.74 4.07
C MET A 157 -7.42 8.72 2.89
N MET A 158 -7.02 9.97 3.11
CA MET A 158 -6.89 10.98 2.06
C MET A 158 -5.79 10.62 1.06
N PHE A 159 -4.66 10.10 1.54
CA PHE A 159 -3.56 9.66 0.67
C PHE A 159 -3.83 8.35 -0.08
N ALA A 160 -4.84 7.58 0.32
CA ALA A 160 -5.21 6.34 -0.34
C ALA A 160 -6.08 6.56 -1.61
N HIS A 161 -6.37 7.81 -1.99
CA HIS A 161 -7.34 8.16 -3.03
C HIS A 161 -6.76 9.01 -4.15
#